data_AF-A0AAE4CT22-F1
#
_entry.id   AF-A0AAE4CT22-F1
#
_cell.length_a   1.000
_cell.length_b   1.000
_cell.length_c   1.000
_cell.angle_alpha   90.00
_cell.angle_beta   90.00
_cell.angle_gamma   90.00
#
_symmetry.space_group_name_H-M   'P 1'
#
loop_
_entity.id
_entity.type
_entity.pdbx_description
1 polymer ?
#
loop_
_entity_poly.entity_id
_entity_poly.type
_entity_poly.pdbx_seq_one_letter_code
_entity_poly.pdbx_strand_id
1 'polypeptide(L)'
;MKNAPDMALAVDLTAATAAVSSAAVLEVSRQADALLGGRKVPGDPGWEQWSGSDAEAEWEVANQLLQLRLSLAANLDPLFVVMGLRRWGVTWEMIAKVAGTSRQAAHERWGKRVTGILDGYGTGELGGPVADDEKDLR
;
A
#
# COMPACT_ATOMS: atom_id res chain seq x y z
N MET A 1 -14.39 4.80 42.90
CA MET A 1 -14.81 4.27 41.59
C MET A 1 -14.17 5.17 40.53
N LYS A 2 -13.37 4.64 39.60
CA LYS A 2 -12.82 5.46 38.51
C LYS A 2 -13.97 5.89 37.59
N ASN A 3 -13.99 7.15 37.15
CA ASN A 3 -15.03 7.64 36.23
C ASN A 3 -14.78 7.11 34.81
N ALA A 4 -15.76 7.25 33.90
CA ALA A 4 -15.63 6.76 32.54
C ALA A 4 -14.43 7.35 31.76
N PRO A 5 -14.10 8.66 31.88
CA PRO A 5 -12.86 9.22 31.34
C PRO A 5 -11.58 8.54 31.85
N ASP A 6 -11.46 8.34 33.17
CA ASP A 6 -10.28 7.68 33.78
C ASP A 6 -10.14 6.22 33.31
N MET A 7 -11.27 5.56 33.03
CA MET A 7 -11.28 4.22 32.44
C MET A 7 -10.80 4.27 30.99
N ALA A 8 -11.33 5.19 30.17
CA ALA A 8 -10.95 5.32 28.77
C ALA A 8 -9.44 5.58 28.57
N LEU A 9 -8.83 6.37 29.46
CA LEU A 9 -7.39 6.67 29.43
C LEU A 9 -6.49 5.49 29.85
N ALA A 10 -7.05 4.48 30.53
CA ALA A 10 -6.31 3.35 31.08
C ALA A 10 -6.46 2.05 30.27
N VAL A 11 -7.36 2.00 29.28
CA VAL A 11 -7.58 0.82 28.45
C VAL A 11 -6.38 0.62 27.51
N ASP A 12 -5.87 -0.61 27.44
CA ASP A 12 -4.90 -1.00 26.41
C ASP A 12 -5.60 -1.06 25.04
N LEU A 13 -5.09 -0.25 24.11
CA LEU A 13 -5.65 -0.10 22.77
C LEU A 13 -5.02 -1.04 21.74
N THR A 14 -4.05 -1.88 22.12
CA THR A 14 -3.23 -2.65 21.16
C THR A 14 -4.07 -3.50 20.21
N ALA A 15 -4.93 -4.37 20.74
CA ALA A 15 -5.77 -5.26 19.93
C ALA A 15 -6.83 -4.48 19.12
N ALA A 16 -7.44 -3.46 19.73
CA ALA A 16 -8.44 -2.63 19.07
C ALA A 16 -7.84 -1.82 17.90
N THR A 17 -6.64 -1.27 18.08
CA THR A 17 -5.92 -0.50 17.05
C THR A 17 -5.56 -1.38 15.87
N ALA A 18 -5.09 -2.61 16.12
CA ALA A 18 -4.83 -3.59 15.07
C ALA A 18 -6.10 -3.90 14.28
N ALA A 19 -7.22 -4.18 14.97
CA ALA A 19 -8.50 -4.47 14.32
C ALA A 19 -9.01 -3.30 13.46
N VAL A 20 -8.92 -2.07 13.96
CA VAL A 20 -9.31 -0.86 13.20
C VAL A 20 -8.44 -0.69 11.96
N SER A 21 -7.13 -0.87 12.10
CA SER A 21 -6.19 -0.74 10.97
C SER A 21 -6.44 -1.80 9.91
N SER A 22 -6.64 -3.06 10.32
CA SER A 22 -6.98 -4.16 9.41
C SER A 22 -8.30 -3.91 8.67
N ALA A 23 -9.34 -3.45 9.38
CA ALA A 23 -10.63 -3.14 8.76
C ALA A 23 -10.50 -2.03 7.71
N ALA A 24 -9.72 -0.98 7.98
CA ALA A 24 -9.48 0.10 7.04
C ALA A 24 -8.77 -0.39 5.76
N VAL A 25 -7.73 -1.22 5.90
CA VAL A 25 -7.00 -1.79 4.75
C VAL A 25 -7.90 -2.69 3.91
N LEU A 26 -8.68 -3.57 4.56
CA LEU A 26 -9.60 -4.48 3.87
C LEU A 26 -10.68 -3.70 3.11
N GLU A 27 -11.21 -2.64 3.70
CA GLU A 27 -12.22 -1.81 3.04
C GLU A 27 -11.64 -1.06 1.83
N VAL A 28 -10.41 -0.52 1.94
CA VAL A 28 -9.73 0.10 0.80
C VAL A 28 -9.54 -0.90 -0.34
N SER A 29 -9.07 -2.11 -0.04
CA SER A 29 -8.90 -3.17 -1.04
C SER A 29 -10.24 -3.54 -1.70
N ARG A 30 -11.30 -3.75 -0.91
CA ARG A 30 -12.64 -4.07 -1.42
C ARG A 30 -13.19 -2.98 -2.35
N GLN A 31 -12.98 -1.71 -2.00
CA GLN A 31 -13.42 -0.58 -2.82
C GLN A 31 -12.60 -0.46 -4.11
N ALA A 32 -11.28 -0.70 -4.06
CA ALA A 32 -10.44 -0.72 -5.25
C ALA A 32 -10.87 -1.83 -6.22
N ASP A 33 -11.11 -3.03 -5.71
CA ASP A 33 -11.62 -4.16 -6.51
C ASP A 33 -12.94 -3.80 -7.19
N ALA A 34 -13.91 -3.29 -6.43
CA ALA A 34 -15.22 -2.92 -6.97
C ALA A 34 -15.12 -1.88 -8.09
N LEU A 35 -14.24 -0.89 -7.94
CA LEU A 35 -14.02 0.17 -8.93
C LEU A 35 -13.28 -0.31 -10.18
N LEU A 36 -12.48 -1.39 -10.09
CA LEU A 36 -11.80 -2.01 -11.23
C LEU A 36 -12.57 -3.18 -11.86
N GLY A 37 -13.82 -3.40 -11.44
CA GLY A 37 -14.67 -4.48 -11.97
C GLY A 37 -14.42 -5.85 -11.34
N GLY A 38 -13.69 -5.90 -10.23
CA GLY A 38 -13.34 -7.12 -9.50
C GLY A 38 -12.10 -7.84 -10.04
N ARG A 39 -11.44 -8.60 -9.17
CA ARG A 39 -10.37 -9.53 -9.56
C ARG A 39 -11.00 -10.79 -10.15
N LYS A 40 -10.42 -11.33 -11.23
CA LYS A 40 -10.76 -12.68 -11.70
C LYS A 40 -10.35 -13.73 -10.67
N VAL A 41 -11.23 -14.69 -10.39
CA VAL A 41 -11.00 -15.78 -9.43
C VAL A 41 -11.03 -17.15 -10.10
N PRO A 42 -10.42 -18.19 -9.51
CA PRO A 42 -10.48 -19.55 -10.05
C PRO A 42 -11.91 -19.99 -10.35
N GLY A 43 -12.15 -20.43 -11.60
CA GLY A 43 -13.48 -20.79 -12.10
C GLY A 43 -14.19 -19.71 -12.92
N ASP A 44 -13.70 -18.46 -12.92
CA ASP A 44 -14.21 -17.43 -13.83
C ASP A 44 -13.84 -17.73 -15.30
N PRO A 45 -14.68 -17.34 -16.27
CA PRO A 45 -14.32 -17.43 -17.68
C PRO A 45 -13.00 -16.70 -17.98
N GLY A 46 -12.05 -17.44 -18.54
CA GLY A 46 -10.74 -16.92 -18.92
C GLY A 46 -9.74 -16.79 -17.77
N TRP A 47 -10.02 -17.36 -16.59
CA TRP A 47 -9.14 -17.26 -15.43
C TRP A 47 -7.79 -17.94 -15.68
N GLU A 48 -7.77 -19.13 -16.27
CA GLU A 48 -6.53 -19.89 -16.50
C GLU A 48 -5.57 -19.17 -17.44
N GLN A 49 -6.08 -18.40 -18.41
CA GLN A 49 -5.25 -17.59 -19.32
C GLN A 49 -4.80 -16.28 -18.68
N TRP A 50 -5.60 -15.73 -17.76
CA TRP A 50 -5.28 -14.48 -17.08
C TRP A 50 -4.28 -14.68 -15.95
N SER A 51 -4.41 -15.77 -15.19
CA SER A 51 -3.53 -16.10 -14.07
C SER A 51 -2.09 -16.30 -14.55
N GLY A 52 -1.16 -15.59 -13.92
CA GLY A 52 0.26 -15.57 -14.27
C GLY A 52 0.59 -14.79 -15.55
N SER A 53 -0.38 -14.09 -16.16
CA SER A 53 -0.16 -13.28 -17.36
C SER A 53 0.27 -11.85 -17.03
N ASP A 54 0.81 -11.15 -18.03
CA ASP A 54 1.12 -9.72 -17.92
C ASP A 54 -0.15 -8.89 -17.60
N ALA A 55 -1.32 -9.33 -18.08
CA ALA A 55 -2.59 -8.67 -17.77
C ALA A 55 -3.01 -8.82 -16.30
N GLU A 56 -2.59 -9.88 -15.59
CA GLU A 56 -2.75 -9.95 -14.14
C GLU A 56 -1.79 -8.96 -13.46
N ALA A 57 -0.53 -8.90 -13.86
CA ALA A 57 0.44 -7.98 -13.30
C ALA A 57 0.03 -6.50 -13.48
N GLU A 58 -0.44 -6.13 -14.68
CA GLU A 58 -0.97 -4.80 -14.97
C GLU A 58 -2.19 -4.46 -14.10
N TRP A 59 -3.10 -5.43 -13.90
CA TRP A 59 -4.27 -5.25 -13.04
C TRP A 59 -3.86 -5.05 -11.58
N GLU A 60 -2.90 -5.82 -11.07
CA GLU A 60 -2.40 -5.69 -9.69
C GLU A 60 -1.75 -4.33 -9.43
N VAL A 61 -0.99 -3.81 -10.40
CA VAL A 61 -0.42 -2.45 -10.32
C VAL A 61 -1.54 -1.41 -10.33
N ALA A 62 -2.52 -1.52 -11.24
CA ALA A 62 -3.66 -0.61 -11.30
C ALA A 62 -4.47 -0.62 -9.99
N ASN A 63 -4.69 -1.80 -9.41
CA ASN A 63 -5.38 -1.99 -8.14
C ASN A 63 -4.66 -1.30 -6.99
N GLN A 64 -3.36 -1.53 -6.83
CA GLN A 64 -2.57 -0.90 -5.77
C GLN A 64 -2.47 0.63 -5.93
N LEU A 65 -2.38 1.15 -7.17
CA LEU A 65 -2.45 2.59 -7.42
C LEU A 65 -3.80 3.17 -6.99
N LEU A 66 -4.89 2.45 -7.23
CA LEU A 66 -6.22 2.86 -6.79
C LEU A 66 -6.38 2.80 -5.26
N GLN A 67 -5.82 1.76 -4.62
CA GLN A 67 -5.76 1.69 -3.15
C GLN A 67 -4.99 2.87 -2.55
N LEU A 68 -3.88 3.30 -3.18
CA LEU A 68 -3.13 4.49 -2.75
C LEU A 68 -4.00 5.75 -2.85
N ARG A 69 -4.71 5.94 -3.98
CA ARG A 69 -5.64 7.07 -4.16
C ARG A 69 -6.73 7.09 -3.09
N LEU A 70 -7.36 5.95 -2.83
CA LEU A 70 -8.42 5.81 -1.83
C LEU A 70 -7.91 6.08 -0.42
N SER A 71 -6.76 5.51 -0.06
CA SER A 71 -6.14 5.70 1.26
C SER A 71 -5.84 7.18 1.52
N LEU A 72 -5.25 7.87 0.53
CA LEU A 72 -4.97 9.30 0.62
C LEU A 72 -6.25 10.13 0.72
N ALA A 73 -7.27 9.85 -0.10
CA ALA A 73 -8.55 10.55 -0.06
C ALA A 73 -9.30 10.35 1.27
N ALA A 74 -9.12 9.18 1.91
CA ALA A 74 -9.69 8.85 3.21
C ALA A 74 -8.82 9.29 4.41
N ASN A 75 -7.69 9.99 4.17
CA ASN A 75 -6.72 10.40 5.18
C ASN A 75 -6.13 9.23 6.02
N LEU A 76 -5.96 8.07 5.39
CA LEU A 76 -5.28 6.92 5.98
C LEU A 76 -3.77 6.97 5.68
N ASP A 77 -2.92 6.42 6.55
CA ASP A 77 -1.48 6.25 6.25
C ASP A 77 -1.31 5.16 5.18
N PRO A 78 -0.86 5.50 3.95
CA PRO A 78 -0.80 4.54 2.87
C PRO A 78 0.53 3.77 2.84
N LEU A 79 1.38 3.84 3.87
CA LEU A 79 2.74 3.29 3.84
C LEU A 79 2.80 1.86 3.29
N PHE A 80 1.93 0.96 3.75
CA PHE A 80 1.94 -0.44 3.30
C PHE A 80 1.58 -0.59 1.82
N VAL A 81 0.69 0.26 1.29
CA VAL A 81 0.37 0.29 -0.13
C VAL A 81 1.54 0.83 -0.94
N VAL A 82 2.20 1.90 -0.48
CA VAL A 82 3.41 2.45 -1.11
C VAL A 82 4.52 1.41 -1.13
N MET A 83 4.75 0.69 -0.03
CA MET A 83 5.71 -0.41 0.05
C MET A 83 5.37 -1.52 -0.95
N GLY A 84 4.10 -1.92 -1.05
CA GLY A 84 3.61 -2.86 -2.06
C GLY A 84 3.96 -2.42 -3.47
N LEU A 85 3.57 -1.19 -3.83
CA LEU A 85 3.88 -0.58 -5.13
C LEU A 85 5.38 -0.60 -5.44
N ARG A 86 6.23 -0.26 -4.47
CA ARG A 86 7.70 -0.29 -4.63
C ARG A 86 8.22 -1.70 -4.87
N ARG A 87 7.66 -2.72 -4.19
CA ARG A 87 8.00 -4.13 -4.40
C ARG A 87 7.55 -4.68 -5.76
N TRP A 88 6.58 -4.03 -6.39
CA TRP A 88 6.10 -4.32 -7.75
C TRP A 88 6.77 -3.45 -8.82
N GLY A 89 7.84 -2.72 -8.50
CA GLY A 89 8.63 -1.96 -9.47
C GLY A 89 8.02 -0.63 -9.87
N VAL A 90 7.00 -0.16 -9.14
CA VAL A 90 6.39 1.13 -9.41
C VAL A 90 7.33 2.26 -8.96
N THR A 91 7.57 3.22 -9.85
CA THR A 91 8.47 4.36 -9.63
C THR A 91 7.89 5.37 -8.63
N TRP A 92 8.77 6.10 -7.94
CA TRP A 92 8.39 7.27 -7.14
C TRP A 92 7.69 8.34 -7.97
N GLU A 93 8.03 8.47 -9.25
CA GLU A 93 7.33 9.36 -10.18
C GLU A 93 5.84 9.00 -10.28
N MET A 94 5.53 7.71 -10.46
CA MET A 94 4.15 7.25 -10.56
C MET A 94 3.40 7.36 -9.23
N ILE A 95 4.06 7.02 -8.11
CA ILE A 95 3.52 7.18 -6.76
C ILE A 95 3.21 8.65 -6.48
N ALA A 96 4.13 9.56 -6.83
CA ALA A 96 3.97 11.00 -6.65
C ALA A 96 2.82 11.57 -7.49
N LYS A 97 2.70 11.13 -8.75
CA LYS A 97 1.57 11.47 -9.62
C LYS A 97 0.23 11.08 -9.01
N VAL A 98 0.14 9.88 -8.44
CA VAL A 98 -1.06 9.43 -7.71
C VAL A 98 -1.32 10.27 -6.47
N ALA A 99 -0.26 10.60 -5.72
CA ALA A 99 -0.36 11.38 -4.50
C ALA A 99 -0.55 12.88 -4.71
N GLY A 100 -0.52 13.37 -5.96
CA GLY A 100 -0.65 14.79 -6.28
C GLY A 100 0.53 15.62 -5.75
N THR A 101 1.74 15.05 -5.71
CA THR A 101 2.95 15.69 -5.20
C THR A 101 4.13 15.50 -6.16
N SER A 102 5.30 16.05 -5.84
CA SER A 102 6.53 15.81 -6.61
C SER A 102 7.19 14.48 -6.23
N ARG A 103 7.99 13.92 -7.14
CA ARG A 103 8.78 12.70 -6.88
C ARG A 103 9.63 12.80 -5.60
N GLN A 104 10.37 13.91 -5.44
CA GLN A 104 11.18 14.17 -4.26
C GLN A 104 10.31 14.20 -2.98
N ALA A 105 9.17 14.89 -2.99
CA ALA A 105 8.32 14.97 -1.80
C ALA A 105 7.68 13.63 -1.44
N ALA A 106 7.35 12.78 -2.42
CA ALA A 106 6.90 11.42 -2.16
C ALA A 106 8.01 10.55 -1.53
N HIS A 107 9.23 10.65 -2.05
CA HIS A 107 10.39 9.94 -1.52
C HIS A 107 10.76 10.42 -0.11
N GLU A 108 10.81 11.73 0.15
CA GLU A 108 11.06 12.25 1.50
C GLU A 108 10.02 11.78 2.51
N ARG A 109 8.76 11.67 2.09
CA ARG A 109 7.65 11.24 2.96
C ARG A 109 7.72 9.75 3.31
N TRP A 110 8.08 8.89 2.35
CA TRP A 110 7.93 7.44 2.50
C TRP A 110 9.21 6.63 2.31
N GLY A 111 10.17 7.11 1.52
CA GLY A 111 11.39 6.41 1.08
C GLY A 111 12.12 5.75 2.24
N LYS A 112 12.51 6.52 3.25
CA LYS A 112 13.20 5.97 4.43
C LYS A 112 12.40 4.86 5.15
N ARG A 113 11.08 5.01 5.28
CA ARG A 113 10.21 4.00 5.92
C ARG A 113 10.12 2.75 5.06
N VAL A 114 10.00 2.90 3.74
CA VAL A 114 9.97 1.78 2.80
C VAL A 114 11.29 1.03 2.80
N THR A 115 12.42 1.72 2.67
CA THR A 115 13.76 1.09 2.72
C THR A 115 13.98 0.38 4.04
N GLY A 116 13.62 0.97 5.18
CA GLY A 116 13.77 0.32 6.49
C GLY A 116 12.94 -0.96 6.65
N ILE A 117 11.86 -1.13 5.86
CA ILE A 117 11.05 -2.35 5.86
C ILE A 117 11.56 -3.37 4.85
N LEU A 118 11.85 -2.94 3.61
CA LEU A 118 12.30 -3.82 2.53
C LEU A 118 13.75 -4.29 2.73
N ASP A 119 14.60 -3.44 3.30
CA ASP A 119 16.00 -3.72 3.66
C ASP A 119 16.19 -3.77 5.18
N GLY A 120 15.37 -4.57 5.88
CA GLY A 120 15.41 -4.64 7.34
C GLY A 120 16.77 -5.08 7.91
N TYR A 121 17.64 -5.70 7.10
CA TYR A 121 18.96 -6.17 7.49
C TYR A 121 20.12 -5.33 6.94
N GLY A 122 19.85 -4.28 6.14
CA GLY A 122 20.88 -3.42 5.56
C GLY A 122 21.77 -4.11 4.52
N THR A 123 21.24 -5.12 3.83
CA THR A 123 21.96 -5.88 2.80
C THR A 123 22.01 -5.14 1.46
N GLY A 124 21.16 -4.12 1.27
CA GLY A 124 20.94 -3.48 -0.02
C GLY A 124 20.06 -4.30 -0.97
N GLU A 125 19.61 -5.49 -0.57
CA GLU A 125 18.73 -6.34 -1.37
C GLU A 125 17.27 -6.15 -0.95
N LEU A 126 16.54 -5.33 -1.71
CA LEU A 126 15.16 -4.95 -1.37
C LEU A 126 14.10 -6.03 -1.66
N GLY A 127 14.49 -7.18 -2.20
CA GLY A 127 13.64 -8.35 -2.42
C GLY A 127 12.48 -8.11 -3.39
N GLY A 128 12.73 -8.28 -4.69
CA GLY A 128 11.75 -8.14 -5.77
C GLY A 128 12.19 -7.15 -6.85
N PRO A 129 11.37 -6.91 -7.88
CA PRO A 129 11.63 -5.84 -8.85
C PRO A 129 11.39 -4.50 -8.14
N VAL A 130 12.41 -3.93 -7.51
CA VAL A 130 12.33 -2.54 -7.00
C VAL A 130 12.91 -1.61 -8.06
N ALA A 131 12.17 -0.56 -8.42
CA ALA A 131 12.65 0.37 -9.43
C ALA A 131 13.87 1.15 -8.94
N ASP A 132 14.92 1.17 -9.77
CA ASP A 132 16.15 1.93 -9.55
C ASP A 132 15.97 3.39 -10.03
N ASP A 133 15.13 4.15 -9.31
CA ASP A 133 14.74 5.53 -9.67
C ASP A 133 15.02 6.56 -8.57
N GLU A 134 16.00 6.24 -7.70
CA GLU A 134 16.33 7.03 -6.50
C GLU A 134 17.73 7.66 -6.54
N LYS A 135 18.54 7.44 -7.59
CA LYS A 135 19.96 7.85 -7.63
C LYS A 135 20.21 9.34 -7.40
N ASP A 136 19.23 10.17 -7.76
CA ASP A 136 19.29 11.63 -7.64
C ASP A 136 18.44 12.18 -6.48
N LEU A 137 17.75 11.30 -5.75
CA LEU A 137 16.96 11.64 -4.57
C LEU A 137 17.87 11.61 -3.33
N ARG A 138 17.68 12.56 -2.41
CA ARG A 138 18.46 12.69 -1.16
C ARG A 138 17.56 12.54 0.05
#